data_AF-A0ABD7S8Z3-F1
#
_entry.id   AF-A0ABD7S8Z3-F1
#
_cell.length_a   1.000
_cell.length_b   1.000
_cell.length_c   1.000
_cell.angle_alpha   90.00
_cell.angle_beta   90.00
_cell.angle_gamma   90.00
#
_symmetry.space_group_name_H-M   'P 1'
#
loop_
_entity.id
_entity.type
_entity.pdbx_description
1 polymer ?
#
loop_
_entity_poly.entity_id
_entity_poly.type
_entity_poly.pdbx_seq_one_letter_code
_entity_poly.pdbx_strand_id
1 'polypeptide(L)'
;MKKFGSKYVLGASIIVGVVGAAAAAQPSATDAAGRAAAMSAWEATLRQDAPAMEGCFRSSFPNNGWQATACVPSPKLLSRPPAITVHKDGTITARTDAALTAGNSVDYVAGTRQLIQSTLGTFPSVTGVATGVADYSLQINTNLDRNAVTCAQFGYSSCWTWQQFFYSTDYDGDPINGRTPVIFIENWFYAGNAEEFEAKGCPSGWNSYSTFDYNACYSTSDGVIVPLVPISQIGSIKMSASATAGGVDTVTFSINGRAYSVSQNADTLNINRIWRRSEFNIFGNGSDHPLVLFNSGSHVTVNVAVKDGTSNAPRCLGPNAGYSAQENNLTLGKCTASGGASPSITFTESN
;
A
#
# COMPACT_ATOMS: atom_id res chain seq x y z
N MET A 1 -15.92 -90.15 -44.16
CA MET A 1 -17.24 -90.04 -43.49
C MET A 1 -17.42 -88.58 -43.03
N LYS A 2 -18.63 -87.99 -43.19
CA LYS A 2 -19.07 -86.63 -42.71
C LYS A 2 -18.20 -85.43 -43.19
N LYS A 3 -18.53 -84.55 -44.18
CA LYS A 3 -19.67 -83.64 -44.54
C LYS A 3 -19.72 -82.26 -43.82
N PHE A 4 -20.01 -81.20 -44.60
CA PHE A 4 -20.15 -79.74 -44.28
C PHE A 4 -18.83 -78.99 -43.91
N GLY A 5 -18.61 -77.68 -44.07
CA GLY A 5 -19.33 -76.54 -44.71
C GLY A 5 -19.05 -75.19 -43.97
N SER A 6 -19.05 -73.97 -44.55
CA SER A 6 -19.12 -73.50 -45.96
C SER A 6 -18.94 -71.95 -46.13
N LYS A 7 -17.87 -71.48 -46.82
CA LYS A 7 -17.66 -70.14 -47.47
C LYS A 7 -17.35 -68.85 -46.63
N TYR A 8 -16.72 -67.88 -47.34
CA TYR A 8 -16.62 -66.40 -47.11
C TYR A 8 -15.64 -65.92 -46.00
N VAL A 9 -14.96 -64.75 -46.04
CA VAL A 9 -14.81 -63.66 -47.05
C VAL A 9 -13.46 -62.90 -46.82
N LEU A 10 -12.91 -62.19 -47.81
CA LEU A 10 -11.75 -61.28 -47.61
C LEU A 10 -12.14 -60.01 -46.83
N GLY A 11 -11.29 -59.58 -45.89
CA GLY A 11 -11.37 -58.26 -45.26
C GLY A 11 -9.99 -57.62 -45.15
N ALA A 12 -9.74 -56.54 -45.89
CA ALA A 12 -8.52 -55.75 -45.79
C ALA A 12 -8.71 -54.61 -44.78
N SER A 13 -7.77 -54.46 -43.85
CA SER A 13 -7.82 -53.42 -42.81
C SER A 13 -7.14 -52.14 -43.29
N ILE A 14 -7.91 -51.05 -43.43
CA ILE A 14 -7.38 -49.72 -43.68
C ILE A 14 -7.06 -49.07 -42.33
N ILE A 15 -5.79 -48.74 -42.08
CA ILE A 15 -5.37 -47.93 -40.94
C ILE A 15 -5.50 -46.46 -41.32
N VAL A 16 -6.53 -45.78 -40.82
CA VAL A 16 -6.65 -44.32 -40.92
C VAL A 16 -5.91 -43.68 -39.75
N GLY A 17 -4.77 -43.07 -40.03
CA GLY A 17 -4.04 -42.26 -39.04
C GLY A 17 -4.75 -40.92 -38.84
N VAL A 18 -5.38 -40.72 -37.68
CA VAL A 18 -5.93 -39.41 -37.29
C VAL A 18 -4.80 -38.55 -36.73
N VAL A 19 -4.35 -37.58 -37.54
CA VAL A 19 -3.47 -36.50 -37.04
C VAL A 19 -4.34 -35.58 -36.18
N GLY A 20 -4.33 -35.82 -34.88
CA GLY A 20 -5.03 -34.97 -33.91
C GLY A 20 -4.36 -33.59 -33.84
N ALA A 21 -5.02 -32.58 -34.42
CA ALA A 21 -4.63 -31.19 -34.20
C ALA A 21 -4.82 -30.86 -32.72
N ALA A 22 -3.71 -30.58 -32.02
CA ALA A 22 -3.75 -30.12 -30.64
C ALA A 22 -4.32 -28.68 -30.61
N ALA A 23 -5.64 -28.56 -30.54
CA ALA A 23 -6.29 -27.30 -30.27
C ALA A 23 -5.87 -26.83 -28.87
N ALA A 24 -5.06 -25.77 -28.82
CA ALA A 24 -4.74 -25.09 -27.57
C ALA A 24 -6.04 -24.48 -27.02
N ALA A 25 -6.70 -25.20 -26.11
CA ALA A 25 -7.91 -24.73 -25.46
C ALA A 25 -7.59 -23.44 -24.69
N GLN A 26 -8.16 -22.31 -25.14
CA GLN A 26 -8.13 -21.10 -24.34
C GLN A 26 -8.91 -21.35 -23.03
N PRO A 27 -8.42 -20.88 -21.87
CA PRO A 27 -9.15 -21.02 -20.61
C PRO A 27 -10.56 -20.44 -20.74
N SER A 28 -11.56 -21.14 -20.21
CA SER A 28 -12.94 -20.62 -20.28
C SER A 28 -13.08 -19.36 -19.40
N ALA A 29 -14.02 -18.48 -19.74
CA ALA A 29 -14.30 -17.30 -18.92
C ALA A 29 -14.67 -17.67 -17.46
N THR A 30 -15.29 -18.84 -17.27
CA THR A 30 -15.56 -19.46 -15.97
C THR A 30 -14.30 -19.86 -15.21
N ASP A 31 -13.28 -20.42 -15.88
CA ASP A 31 -11.99 -20.74 -15.25
C ASP A 31 -11.24 -19.47 -14.84
N ALA A 32 -11.28 -18.43 -15.67
CA ALA A 32 -10.67 -17.13 -15.39
C ALA A 32 -11.32 -16.44 -14.18
N ALA A 33 -12.65 -16.42 -14.11
CA ALA A 33 -13.40 -15.88 -12.97
C ALA A 33 -13.15 -16.67 -11.68
N GLY A 34 -13.14 -18.01 -11.76
CA GLY A 34 -12.81 -18.89 -10.63
C GLY A 34 -11.39 -18.66 -10.11
N ARG A 35 -10.41 -18.49 -11.02
CA ARG A 35 -9.03 -18.15 -10.66
C ARG A 35 -8.93 -16.78 -9.99
N ALA A 36 -9.61 -15.76 -10.49
CA ALA A 36 -9.61 -14.43 -9.90
C ALA A 36 -10.19 -14.43 -8.47
N ALA A 37 -11.29 -15.17 -8.25
CA ALA A 37 -11.88 -15.35 -6.92
C ALA A 37 -10.91 -16.08 -5.97
N ALA A 38 -10.26 -17.16 -6.43
CA ALA A 38 -9.27 -17.90 -5.64
C ALA A 38 -8.05 -17.05 -5.28
N MET A 39 -7.56 -16.23 -6.21
CA MET A 39 -6.47 -15.27 -5.96
C MET A 39 -6.88 -14.21 -4.93
N SER A 40 -8.09 -13.65 -5.03
CA SER A 40 -8.59 -12.66 -4.06
C SER A 40 -8.73 -13.26 -2.65
N ALA A 41 -9.15 -14.53 -2.54
CA ALA A 41 -9.22 -15.25 -1.27
C ALA A 41 -7.80 -15.52 -0.69
N TRP A 42 -6.85 -15.94 -1.52
CA TRP A 42 -5.44 -16.10 -1.15
C TRP A 42 -4.81 -14.80 -0.63
N GLU A 43 -5.06 -13.66 -1.28
CA GLU A 43 -4.60 -12.34 -0.80
C GLU A 43 -5.27 -11.94 0.53
N ALA A 44 -6.54 -12.29 0.72
CA ALA A 44 -7.23 -12.06 1.99
C ALA A 44 -6.62 -12.91 3.13
N THR A 45 -6.29 -14.17 2.86
CA THR A 45 -5.60 -15.06 3.81
C THR A 45 -4.22 -14.52 4.16
N LEU A 46 -3.37 -14.20 3.18
CA LEU A 46 -1.99 -13.71 3.45
C LEU A 46 -1.94 -12.41 4.26
N ARG A 47 -2.94 -11.53 4.16
CA ARG A 47 -3.05 -10.32 4.99
C ARG A 47 -3.58 -10.59 6.40
N GLN A 48 -4.38 -11.65 6.58
CA GLN A 48 -4.82 -12.06 7.91
C GLN A 48 -3.67 -12.75 8.65
N ASP A 49 -2.92 -13.59 7.94
CA ASP A 49 -1.75 -14.33 8.40
C ASP A 49 -0.45 -13.60 8.03
N ALA A 50 -0.42 -12.26 8.20
CA ALA A 50 0.76 -11.44 7.92
C ALA A 50 1.95 -11.84 8.84
N PRO A 51 3.21 -11.65 8.42
CA PRO A 51 4.37 -12.04 9.22
C PRO A 51 4.36 -11.34 10.59
N ALA A 52 4.47 -12.12 11.67
CA ALA A 52 4.42 -11.62 13.04
C ALA A 52 5.83 -11.29 13.62
N MET A 53 6.83 -11.14 12.76
CA MET A 53 8.22 -10.88 13.12
C MET A 53 8.88 -9.96 12.10
N GLU A 54 9.96 -9.29 12.51
CA GLU A 54 10.69 -8.35 11.67
C GLU A 54 11.38 -9.05 10.48
N GLY A 55 11.51 -8.32 9.38
CA GLY A 55 12.19 -8.78 8.15
C GLY A 55 11.30 -8.73 6.91
N CYS A 56 11.78 -9.39 5.85
CA CYS A 56 11.19 -9.33 4.52
C CYS A 56 10.67 -10.68 4.05
N PHE A 57 9.50 -10.67 3.42
CA PHE A 57 8.76 -11.87 3.05
C PHE A 57 8.16 -11.76 1.66
N ARG A 58 7.97 -12.90 1.02
CA ARG A 58 7.26 -13.03 -0.26
C ARG A 58 6.35 -14.24 -0.26
N SER A 59 5.33 -14.22 -1.11
CA SER A 59 4.50 -15.36 -1.41
C SER A 59 4.05 -15.35 -2.87
N SER A 60 3.53 -16.48 -3.35
CA SER A 60 3.02 -16.62 -4.71
C SER A 60 1.92 -17.68 -4.77
N PHE A 61 0.79 -17.30 -5.37
CA PHE A 61 -0.38 -18.15 -5.53
C PHE A 61 -0.01 -19.46 -6.25
N PRO A 62 -0.46 -20.65 -5.76
CA PRO A 62 -1.47 -20.86 -4.72
C PRO A 62 -0.91 -21.08 -3.30
N ASN A 63 0.35 -20.77 -3.01
CA ASN A 63 0.93 -21.03 -1.69
C ASN A 63 0.39 -20.03 -0.65
N ASN A 64 -0.39 -20.49 0.34
CA ASN A 64 -0.92 -19.65 1.43
C ASN A 64 0.11 -19.24 2.50
N GLY A 65 1.40 -19.51 2.30
CA GLY A 65 2.46 -19.24 3.29
C GLY A 65 3.37 -18.10 2.86
N TRP A 66 3.88 -17.35 3.84
CA TRP A 66 4.99 -16.41 3.67
C TRP A 66 6.33 -17.15 3.66
N GLN A 67 7.20 -16.78 2.72
CA GLN A 67 8.58 -17.23 2.65
C GLN A 67 9.49 -16.05 2.95
N ALA A 68 10.39 -16.21 3.92
CA ALA A 68 11.43 -15.21 4.19
C ALA A 68 12.30 -14.98 2.93
N THR A 69 12.69 -13.74 2.70
CA THR A 69 13.58 -13.32 1.62
C THR A 69 14.58 -12.30 2.17
N ALA A 70 15.70 -12.11 1.47
CA ALA A 70 16.61 -11.02 1.81
C ALA A 70 15.87 -9.67 1.71
N CYS A 71 16.04 -8.84 2.74
CA CYS A 71 15.76 -7.41 2.64
C CYS A 71 16.83 -6.70 1.81
N VAL A 72 16.48 -5.52 1.31
CA VAL A 72 17.45 -4.49 0.91
C VAL A 72 17.56 -3.44 2.01
N PRO A 73 18.69 -2.70 2.13
CA PRO A 73 18.83 -1.62 3.10
C PRO A 73 17.73 -0.56 2.96
N SER A 74 17.54 0.28 3.96
CA SER A 74 16.61 1.43 3.92
C SER A 74 16.70 2.24 2.61
N PRO A 75 15.57 2.46 1.89
CA PRO A 75 15.50 3.34 0.73
C PRO A 75 16.03 4.75 1.01
N LYS A 76 16.59 5.40 -0.02
CA LYS A 76 17.12 6.77 0.09
C LYS A 76 16.06 7.85 -0.15
N LEU A 77 14.91 7.46 -0.71
CA LEU A 77 13.75 8.34 -0.81
C LEU A 77 13.36 8.84 0.59
N LEU A 78 13.21 10.15 0.70
CA LEU A 78 12.55 10.79 1.84
C LEU A 78 11.19 11.32 1.39
N SER A 79 10.15 10.91 2.08
CA SER A 79 8.84 11.55 1.99
C SER A 79 8.70 12.60 3.08
N ARG A 80 9.03 13.83 2.73
CA ARG A 80 8.81 14.98 3.63
C ARG A 80 7.32 15.03 4.01
N PRO A 81 6.99 15.32 5.26
CA PRO A 81 5.61 15.49 5.67
C PRO A 81 4.94 16.65 4.95
N PRO A 82 3.59 16.67 4.92
CA PRO A 82 2.82 17.82 4.45
C PRO A 82 3.24 19.07 5.22
N ALA A 83 3.00 20.25 4.65
CA ALA A 83 3.23 21.49 5.38
C ALA A 83 2.44 21.45 6.69
N ILE A 84 3.11 21.37 7.83
CA ILE A 84 2.47 21.33 9.16
C ILE A 84 2.50 22.70 9.81
N THR A 85 1.35 23.12 10.33
CA THR A 85 1.18 24.30 11.18
C THR A 85 1.39 23.88 12.63
N VAL A 86 2.37 24.49 13.30
CA VAL A 86 2.52 24.40 14.75
C VAL A 86 1.77 25.57 15.39
N HIS A 87 0.77 25.26 16.23
CA HIS A 87 -0.03 26.24 16.95
C HIS A 87 0.68 26.69 18.23
N LYS A 88 0.22 27.81 18.81
CA LYS A 88 0.82 28.41 20.02
C LYS A 88 0.73 27.54 21.28
N ASP A 89 -0.12 26.52 21.28
CA ASP A 89 -0.25 25.50 22.34
C ASP A 89 0.61 24.25 22.07
N GLY A 90 1.49 24.33 21.06
CA GLY A 90 2.34 23.25 20.57
C GLY A 90 1.60 22.21 19.74
N THR A 91 0.29 22.32 19.49
CA THR A 91 -0.40 21.34 18.63
C THR A 91 0.07 21.43 17.19
N ILE A 92 0.18 20.28 16.51
CA ILE A 92 0.63 20.19 15.12
C ILE A 92 -0.54 19.71 14.26
N THR A 93 -0.82 20.43 13.17
CA THR A 93 -1.88 20.08 12.20
C THR A 93 -1.37 20.25 10.77
N ALA A 94 -1.76 19.37 9.84
CA ALA A 94 -1.52 19.60 8.41
C ALA A 94 -2.19 20.91 7.94
N ARG A 95 -1.51 21.68 7.08
CA ARG A 95 -2.00 22.88 6.41
C ARG A 95 -3.09 22.51 5.40
N THR A 96 -4.06 23.39 5.17
CA THR A 96 -5.32 23.07 4.47
C THR A 96 -5.50 23.80 3.14
N ASP A 97 -4.43 24.35 2.57
CA ASP A 97 -4.52 25.58 1.75
C ASP A 97 -4.35 25.32 0.23
N ALA A 98 -4.29 24.05 -0.20
CA ALA A 98 -4.01 23.68 -1.58
C ALA A 98 -5.28 23.56 -2.47
N ALA A 99 -5.05 23.53 -3.80
CA ALA A 99 -6.09 23.33 -4.80
C ALA A 99 -6.63 21.88 -4.78
N LEU A 100 -7.76 21.61 -5.44
CA LEU A 100 -8.48 20.30 -5.43
C LEU A 100 -7.76 19.11 -6.12
N THR A 101 -6.46 19.27 -6.37
CA THR A 101 -5.52 18.28 -6.87
C THR A 101 -5.18 17.32 -5.73
N ALA A 102 -5.25 16.00 -5.95
CA ALA A 102 -5.06 15.04 -4.85
C ALA A 102 -3.61 15.04 -4.32
N GLY A 103 -3.46 15.02 -2.99
CA GLY A 103 -2.18 15.15 -2.28
C GLY A 103 -1.91 16.56 -1.73
N ASN A 104 -0.73 16.78 -1.14
CA ASN A 104 -0.36 18.06 -0.48
C ASN A 104 -1.46 18.55 0.50
N SER A 105 -1.80 17.67 1.44
CA SER A 105 -2.94 17.76 2.38
C SER A 105 -4.36 17.70 1.78
N VAL A 106 -4.52 17.65 0.46
CA VAL A 106 -5.83 17.53 -0.21
C VAL A 106 -6.10 16.07 -0.56
N ASP A 107 -6.64 15.33 0.40
CA ASP A 107 -7.15 13.97 0.18
C ASP A 107 -8.32 13.65 1.15
N TYR A 108 -9.04 12.57 0.84
CA TYR A 108 -9.99 11.94 1.76
C TYR A 108 -9.32 10.89 2.65
N VAL A 109 -9.69 10.95 3.93
CA VAL A 109 -9.14 10.12 4.98
C VAL A 109 -10.25 9.36 5.70
N ALA A 110 -10.05 8.06 5.90
CA ALA A 110 -10.94 7.17 6.63
C ALA A 110 -10.79 7.41 8.15
N GLY A 111 -11.72 8.15 8.76
CA GLY A 111 -11.71 8.43 10.21
C GLY A 111 -12.52 7.43 11.04
N THR A 112 -11.91 6.76 12.01
CA THR A 112 -12.56 5.79 12.91
C THR A 112 -12.73 6.32 14.34
N ARG A 113 -13.57 5.64 15.14
CA ARG A 113 -13.70 5.91 16.59
C ARG A 113 -12.80 5.00 17.44
N GLN A 114 -12.52 3.80 16.98
CA GLN A 114 -11.55 2.91 17.60
C GLN A 114 -10.17 3.09 16.98
N LEU A 115 -9.18 2.35 17.48
CA LEU A 115 -7.85 2.30 16.88
C LEU A 115 -7.89 1.38 15.66
N ILE A 116 -7.32 1.85 14.55
CA ILE A 116 -7.14 1.07 13.33
C ILE A 116 -6.04 0.03 13.59
N GLN A 117 -6.39 -1.23 13.39
CA GLN A 117 -5.47 -2.37 13.45
C GLN A 117 -4.79 -2.58 12.09
N SER A 118 -5.54 -2.36 11.02
CA SER A 118 -5.04 -2.45 9.64
C SER A 118 -5.88 -1.65 8.65
N THR A 119 -5.24 -1.14 7.61
CA THR A 119 -5.86 -0.56 6.41
C THR A 119 -5.58 -1.43 5.19
N LEU A 120 -6.53 -1.47 4.25
CA LEU A 120 -6.37 -2.00 2.89
C LEU A 120 -6.73 -0.89 1.89
N GLY A 121 -5.75 -0.47 1.10
CA GLY A 121 -5.91 0.39 -0.06
C GLY A 121 -6.05 -0.43 -1.35
N THR A 122 -7.03 -0.07 -2.17
CA THR A 122 -7.25 -0.64 -3.51
C THR A 122 -7.79 0.41 -4.48
N PHE A 123 -7.70 0.12 -5.78
CA PHE A 123 -8.33 0.92 -6.83
C PHE A 123 -9.42 0.12 -7.57
N PRO A 124 -10.69 0.07 -7.08
CA PRO A 124 -11.72 -0.80 -7.65
C PRO A 124 -12.11 -0.54 -9.11
N SER A 125 -11.78 0.65 -9.64
CA SER A 125 -11.97 1.00 -11.05
C SER A 125 -10.85 1.94 -11.49
N VAL A 126 -10.24 1.64 -12.63
CA VAL A 126 -9.21 2.45 -13.28
C VAL A 126 -9.52 2.44 -14.77
N THR A 127 -9.88 3.58 -15.35
CA THR A 127 -10.24 3.71 -16.76
C THR A 127 -9.64 4.98 -17.36
N GLY A 128 -9.48 5.01 -18.68
CA GLY A 128 -8.86 6.14 -19.40
C GLY A 128 -7.35 6.30 -19.21
N VAL A 129 -6.75 5.63 -18.22
CA VAL A 129 -5.31 5.67 -17.95
C VAL A 129 -4.51 4.95 -19.06
N ALA A 130 -3.89 5.76 -19.92
CA ALA A 130 -2.97 5.36 -20.97
C ALA A 130 -1.50 5.76 -20.68
N THR A 131 -1.24 6.54 -19.62
CA THR A 131 0.11 6.75 -19.09
C THR A 131 0.79 5.39 -18.87
N GLY A 132 1.98 5.22 -19.45
CA GLY A 132 2.73 3.97 -19.39
C GLY A 132 3.46 3.79 -18.05
N VAL A 133 4.79 3.70 -18.14
CA VAL A 133 5.64 3.73 -16.94
C VAL A 133 5.97 5.19 -16.63
N ALA A 134 5.61 5.62 -15.43
CA ALA A 134 6.09 6.85 -14.80
C ALA A 134 6.41 6.55 -13.34
N ASP A 135 7.10 7.47 -12.67
CA ASP A 135 7.49 7.31 -11.29
C ASP A 135 6.38 7.78 -10.34
N TYR A 136 6.00 6.89 -9.43
CA TYR A 136 4.95 7.15 -8.45
C TYR A 136 5.21 6.37 -7.16
N SER A 137 4.54 6.80 -6.10
CA SER A 137 4.37 6.03 -4.88
C SER A 137 2.91 5.68 -4.65
N LEU A 138 2.65 4.55 -4.00
CA LEU A 138 1.41 4.32 -3.27
C LEU A 138 1.72 4.49 -1.79
N GLN A 139 0.86 5.19 -1.08
CA GLN A 139 1.09 5.49 0.33
C GLN A 139 -0.14 5.08 1.13
N ILE A 140 0.06 4.43 2.27
CA ILE A 140 -0.92 4.40 3.35
C ILE A 140 -0.34 5.24 4.47
N ASN A 141 -1.03 6.32 4.86
CA ASN A 141 -0.53 7.25 5.88
C ASN A 141 -1.44 7.20 7.11
N THR A 142 -0.83 7.17 8.30
CA THR A 142 -1.57 7.31 9.56
C THR A 142 -1.93 8.78 9.81
N ASN A 143 -2.77 9.05 10.82
CA ASN A 143 -2.77 10.37 11.43
C ASN A 143 -1.42 10.71 12.07
N LEU A 144 -1.09 12.00 12.05
CA LEU A 144 -0.18 12.65 12.98
C LEU A 144 -0.93 12.98 14.28
N ASP A 145 -0.47 12.48 15.43
CA ASP A 145 -1.06 12.76 16.76
C ASP A 145 -0.02 12.62 17.89
N ARG A 146 -0.36 13.11 19.09
CA ARG A 146 0.49 13.01 20.30
C ARG A 146 0.64 11.55 20.72
N ASN A 147 1.87 11.09 20.94
CA ASN A 147 2.14 9.69 21.28
C ASN A 147 2.98 9.54 22.55
N ALA A 148 2.35 9.73 23.70
CA ALA A 148 3.02 9.75 25.01
C ALA A 148 3.90 8.50 25.31
N VAL A 149 3.57 7.33 24.73
CA VAL A 149 4.38 6.11 24.87
C VAL A 149 5.73 6.30 24.19
N THR A 150 5.73 6.68 22.91
CA THR A 150 6.95 6.94 22.14
C THR A 150 7.72 8.16 22.65
N CYS A 151 7.03 9.19 23.15
CA CYS A 151 7.72 10.32 23.78
C CYS A 151 8.52 9.86 24.99
N ALA A 152 7.90 9.10 25.91
CA ALA A 152 8.56 8.56 27.09
C ALA A 152 9.71 7.60 26.71
N GLN A 153 9.51 6.76 25.70
CA GLN A 153 10.53 5.84 25.17
C GLN A 153 11.78 6.57 24.66
N PHE A 154 11.61 7.68 23.96
CA PHE A 154 12.71 8.54 23.50
C PHE A 154 13.12 9.62 24.52
N GLY A 155 12.55 9.59 25.73
CA GLY A 155 12.89 10.51 26.83
C GLY A 155 12.36 11.94 26.68
N TYR A 156 11.42 12.21 25.78
CA TYR A 156 10.80 13.52 25.56
C TYR A 156 9.53 13.72 26.40
N SER A 157 9.31 14.95 26.89
CA SER A 157 8.10 15.31 27.66
C SER A 157 6.83 15.28 26.80
N SER A 158 6.95 15.66 25.53
CA SER A 158 5.87 15.59 24.54
C SER A 158 6.43 15.50 23.12
N CYS A 159 5.65 14.88 22.25
CA CYS A 159 6.01 14.59 20.87
C CYS A 159 4.76 14.20 20.08
N TRP A 160 4.87 14.24 18.75
CA TRP A 160 3.91 13.67 17.82
C TRP A 160 4.59 12.59 16.99
N THR A 161 3.81 11.61 16.53
CA THR A 161 4.32 10.55 15.66
C THR A 161 3.41 10.36 14.46
N TRP A 162 4.01 9.99 13.34
CA TRP A 162 3.32 9.70 12.08
C TRP A 162 4.09 8.60 11.36
N GLN A 163 3.37 7.68 10.71
CA GLN A 163 3.97 6.58 9.98
C GLN A 163 3.36 6.49 8.58
N GLN A 164 4.21 6.20 7.61
CA GLN A 164 3.85 5.97 6.23
C GLN A 164 4.26 4.56 5.84
N PHE A 165 3.40 3.87 5.10
CA PHE A 165 3.71 2.60 4.47
C PHE A 165 3.76 2.85 2.96
N PHE A 166 4.81 2.37 2.29
CA PHE A 166 5.09 2.69 0.90
C PHE A 166 5.06 1.47 -0.02
N TYR A 167 4.55 1.70 -1.23
CA TYR A 167 5.16 1.20 -2.46
C TYR A 167 5.79 2.38 -3.18
N SER A 168 7.00 2.19 -3.71
CA SER A 168 7.68 3.14 -4.59
C SER A 168 8.08 2.43 -5.88
N THR A 169 7.99 3.13 -7.01
CA THR A 169 8.55 2.65 -8.29
C THR A 169 10.07 2.67 -8.36
N ASP A 170 10.74 3.43 -7.49
CA ASP A 170 12.19 3.61 -7.56
C ASP A 170 12.84 3.95 -6.20
N TYR A 171 13.69 3.04 -5.73
CA TYR A 171 14.27 2.95 -4.38
C TYR A 171 15.16 4.13 -3.94
N ASP A 172 15.94 4.70 -4.85
CA ASP A 172 16.81 5.84 -4.54
C ASP A 172 16.40 7.15 -5.20
N GLY A 173 15.41 7.11 -6.10
CA GLY A 173 14.94 8.27 -6.85
C GLY A 173 15.96 8.83 -7.84
N ASP A 174 17.04 8.08 -8.13
CA ASP A 174 18.07 8.50 -9.07
C ASP A 174 17.77 7.92 -10.46
N PRO A 175 17.31 8.74 -11.43
CA PRO A 175 16.94 8.26 -12.75
C PRO A 175 18.11 7.66 -13.54
N ILE A 176 19.36 7.83 -13.09
CA ILE A 176 20.55 7.22 -13.67
C ILE A 176 20.66 5.73 -13.32
N ASN A 177 20.23 5.33 -12.12
CA ASN A 177 20.31 3.94 -11.64
C ASN A 177 19.16 3.09 -12.19
N GLY A 178 18.06 3.73 -12.55
CA GLY A 178 16.89 3.11 -13.13
C GLY A 178 15.98 2.45 -12.09
N ARG A 179 14.69 2.36 -12.44
CA ARG A 179 13.60 1.98 -11.53
C ARG A 179 13.88 0.69 -10.77
N THR A 180 14.05 0.84 -9.46
CA THR A 180 14.18 -0.26 -8.51
C THR A 180 12.98 -0.23 -7.55
N PRO A 181 11.85 -0.88 -7.88
CA PRO A 181 10.62 -0.76 -7.09
C PRO A 181 10.73 -1.48 -5.76
N VAL A 182 10.23 -0.85 -4.70
CA VAL A 182 10.41 -1.29 -3.32
C VAL A 182 9.16 -1.02 -2.48
N ILE A 183 8.90 -1.86 -1.49
CA ILE A 183 8.00 -1.53 -0.38
C ILE A 183 8.79 -1.39 0.92
N PHE A 184 8.39 -0.44 1.76
CA PHE A 184 9.06 -0.07 3.01
C PHE A 184 8.11 0.71 3.93
N ILE A 185 8.59 1.02 5.15
CA ILE A 185 7.89 1.80 6.16
C ILE A 185 8.75 3.01 6.50
N GLU A 186 8.17 4.21 6.47
CA GLU A 186 8.84 5.44 6.88
C GLU A 186 8.18 5.96 8.17
N ASN A 187 9.02 6.42 9.10
CA ASN A 187 8.64 6.73 10.46
C ASN A 187 9.06 8.16 10.77
N TRP A 188 8.13 8.97 11.29
CA TRP A 188 8.36 10.35 11.69
C TRP A 188 8.03 10.57 13.16
N PHE A 189 8.96 11.20 13.86
CA PHE A 189 8.84 11.68 15.23
C PHE A 189 9.04 13.19 15.25
N TYR A 190 8.16 13.94 15.90
CA TYR A 190 8.25 15.40 16.03
C TYR A 190 8.44 15.75 17.49
N ALA A 191 9.52 16.45 17.83
CA ALA A 191 9.77 16.90 19.19
C ALA A 191 8.79 18.03 19.57
N GLY A 192 8.17 17.92 20.74
CA GLY A 192 7.21 18.93 21.21
C GLY A 192 7.82 20.20 21.79
N ASN A 193 9.14 20.23 21.99
CA ASN A 193 9.88 21.42 22.40
C ASN A 193 11.24 21.45 21.69
N ALA A 194 11.66 22.65 21.26
CA ALA A 194 12.97 22.87 20.63
C ALA A 194 14.13 22.67 21.62
N GLU A 195 13.99 23.10 22.88
CA GLU A 195 15.06 22.96 23.89
C GLU A 195 15.31 21.48 24.23
N GLU A 196 14.25 20.65 24.30
CA GLU A 196 14.41 19.21 24.49
C GLU A 196 15.10 18.56 23.30
N PHE A 197 14.82 19.03 22.08
CA PHE A 197 15.47 18.53 20.87
C PHE A 197 16.94 18.93 20.78
N GLU A 198 17.28 20.17 21.11
CA GLU A 198 18.67 20.63 21.18
C GLU A 198 19.49 19.84 22.21
N ALA A 199 18.89 19.53 23.36
CA ALA A 199 19.54 18.78 24.43
C ALA A 199 19.68 17.26 24.17
N LYS A 200 18.75 16.64 23.44
CA LYS A 200 18.63 15.18 23.31
C LYS A 200 18.96 14.67 21.91
N GLY A 201 18.75 15.48 20.88
CA GLY A 201 18.85 15.09 19.48
C GLY A 201 17.87 13.98 19.10
N CYS A 202 18.15 13.34 17.96
CA CYS A 202 17.35 12.21 17.49
C CYS A 202 17.71 10.89 18.19
N PRO A 203 16.75 9.95 18.30
CA PRO A 203 17.04 8.60 18.79
C PRO A 203 18.14 7.93 17.95
N SER A 204 18.87 6.99 18.56
CA SER A 204 19.95 6.28 17.87
C SER A 204 19.45 5.60 16.58
N GLY A 205 20.13 5.84 15.47
CA GLY A 205 19.76 5.32 14.14
C GLY A 205 18.74 6.17 13.38
N TRP A 206 18.23 7.27 13.96
CA TRP A 206 17.32 8.19 13.29
C TRP A 206 18.06 9.41 12.73
N ASN A 207 17.57 9.92 11.61
CA ASN A 207 18.09 11.12 10.97
C ASN A 207 17.34 12.36 11.47
N SER A 208 18.06 13.46 11.68
CA SER A 208 17.46 14.75 12.06
C SER A 208 16.87 15.49 10.86
N TYR A 209 15.68 16.07 11.04
CA TYR A 209 15.05 16.96 10.07
C TYR A 209 14.45 18.17 10.80
N SER A 210 15.06 19.34 10.63
CA SER A 210 14.62 20.59 11.26
C SER A 210 14.21 21.61 10.21
N THR A 211 13.13 22.32 10.48
CA THR A 211 12.66 23.47 9.70
C THR A 211 12.62 24.72 10.59
N PHE A 212 12.14 25.84 10.07
CA PHE A 212 11.86 27.02 10.91
C PHE A 212 10.71 26.75 11.91
N ASP A 213 9.75 25.90 11.55
CA ASP A 213 8.50 25.71 12.30
C ASP A 213 8.55 24.55 13.30
N TYR A 214 9.42 23.54 13.07
CA TYR A 214 9.49 22.33 13.91
C TYR A 214 10.83 21.60 13.83
N ASN A 215 11.08 20.77 14.84
CA ASN A 215 12.16 19.79 14.87
C ASN A 215 11.60 18.36 14.82
N ALA A 216 12.15 17.53 13.95
CA ALA A 216 11.72 16.16 13.75
C ALA A 216 12.92 15.20 13.59
N CYS A 217 12.61 13.92 13.72
CA CYS A 217 13.47 12.81 13.39
C CYS A 217 12.71 11.88 12.43
N TYR A 218 13.43 11.30 11.47
CA TYR A 218 12.87 10.25 10.62
C TYR A 218 13.76 9.00 10.58
N SER A 219 13.13 7.85 10.37
CA SER A 219 13.81 6.59 10.10
C SER A 219 12.99 5.75 9.13
N THR A 220 13.69 4.97 8.31
CA THR A 220 13.07 4.16 7.25
C THR A 220 13.45 2.71 7.49
N SER A 221 12.47 1.80 7.48
CA SER A 221 12.74 0.37 7.58
C SER A 221 13.63 -0.09 6.43
N ASP A 222 14.24 -1.26 6.57
CA ASP A 222 14.66 -2.04 5.42
C ASP A 222 13.50 -2.21 4.42
N GLY A 223 13.83 -2.46 3.15
CA GLY A 223 12.85 -2.65 2.08
C GLY A 223 12.82 -4.06 1.53
N VAL A 224 11.79 -4.39 0.75
CA VAL A 224 11.82 -5.56 -0.15
C VAL A 224 11.51 -5.15 -1.58
N ILE A 225 12.33 -5.64 -2.52
CA ILE A 225 12.18 -5.36 -3.96
C ILE A 225 10.93 -6.05 -4.50
N VAL A 226 10.13 -5.30 -5.25
CA VAL A 226 8.85 -5.73 -5.82
C VAL A 226 8.83 -5.48 -7.34
N PRO A 227 7.87 -6.06 -8.09
CA PRO A 227 7.73 -5.80 -9.52
C PRO A 227 7.31 -4.35 -9.79
N LEU A 228 7.85 -3.77 -10.86
CA LEU A 228 7.37 -2.48 -11.38
C LEU A 228 5.98 -2.66 -11.96
N VAL A 229 5.01 -1.91 -11.44
CA VAL A 229 3.64 -1.89 -11.98
C VAL A 229 3.42 -0.57 -12.74
N PRO A 230 3.08 -0.58 -14.04
CA PRO A 230 2.71 0.62 -14.79
C PRO A 230 1.48 1.32 -14.19
N ILE A 231 1.34 2.64 -14.39
CA ILE A 231 0.19 3.39 -13.81
C ILE A 231 -1.15 2.87 -14.37
N SER A 232 -1.17 2.48 -15.65
CA SER A 232 -2.32 1.82 -16.29
C SER A 232 -2.70 0.45 -15.69
N GLN A 233 -1.92 -0.10 -14.75
CA GLN A 233 -2.18 -1.39 -14.08
C GLN A 233 -2.42 -1.28 -12.57
N ILE A 234 -2.51 -0.07 -11.98
CA ILE A 234 -2.69 0.11 -10.52
C ILE A 234 -3.98 -0.54 -9.98
N GLY A 235 -5.01 -0.71 -10.82
CA GLY A 235 -6.22 -1.46 -10.48
C GLY A 235 -5.99 -2.96 -10.16
N SER A 236 -4.81 -3.49 -10.48
CA SER A 236 -4.40 -4.86 -10.13
C SER A 236 -3.60 -4.94 -8.82
N ILE A 237 -3.28 -3.80 -8.20
CA ILE A 237 -2.54 -3.71 -6.94
C ILE A 237 -3.51 -3.78 -5.75
N LYS A 238 -3.10 -4.49 -4.70
CA LYS A 238 -3.65 -4.30 -3.35
C LYS A 238 -2.51 -4.00 -2.40
N MET A 239 -2.70 -3.00 -1.54
CA MET A 239 -1.70 -2.61 -0.54
C MET A 239 -2.36 -2.55 0.82
N SER A 240 -1.73 -3.10 1.85
CA SER A 240 -2.25 -3.04 3.21
C SER A 240 -1.16 -2.76 4.21
N ALA A 241 -1.54 -2.04 5.26
CA ALA A 241 -0.71 -1.74 6.41
C ALA A 241 -1.38 -2.27 7.68
N SER A 242 -0.59 -2.72 8.66
CA SER A 242 -1.05 -3.08 9.99
C SER A 242 -0.07 -2.64 11.07
N ALA A 243 -0.60 -2.36 12.26
CA ALA A 243 0.19 -1.97 13.43
C ALA A 243 -0.28 -2.75 14.65
N THR A 244 0.59 -3.59 15.22
CA THR A 244 0.21 -4.58 16.24
C THR A 244 0.92 -4.31 17.56
N ALA A 245 0.16 -4.12 18.64
CA ALA A 245 0.70 -3.85 19.97
C ALA A 245 1.66 -4.96 20.43
N GLY A 246 2.93 -4.62 20.69
CA GLY A 246 3.95 -5.59 21.13
C GLY A 246 4.30 -6.65 20.08
N GLY A 247 4.04 -6.37 18.80
CA GLY A 247 4.41 -7.20 17.67
C GLY A 247 5.20 -6.38 16.64
N VAL A 248 4.71 -6.35 15.40
CA VAL A 248 5.31 -5.61 14.30
C VAL A 248 4.32 -4.66 13.63
N ASP A 249 4.86 -3.57 13.11
CA ASP A 249 4.22 -2.77 12.07
C ASP A 249 4.59 -3.39 10.71
N THR A 250 3.65 -3.51 9.79
CA THR A 250 3.84 -4.30 8.56
C THR A 250 3.16 -3.66 7.36
N VAL A 251 3.87 -3.58 6.24
CA VAL A 251 3.28 -3.37 4.91
C VAL A 251 3.20 -4.69 4.16
N THR A 252 2.13 -4.86 3.38
CA THR A 252 1.96 -5.94 2.41
C THR A 252 1.50 -5.34 1.09
N PHE A 253 2.08 -5.79 -0.01
CA PHE A 253 1.75 -5.42 -1.38
C PHE A 253 1.53 -6.68 -2.20
N SER A 254 0.39 -6.78 -2.88
CA SER A 254 0.10 -7.87 -3.81
C SER A 254 -0.27 -7.36 -5.20
N ILE A 255 0.17 -8.13 -6.20
CA ILE A 255 -0.03 -7.87 -7.62
C ILE A 255 -0.03 -9.20 -8.36
N ASN A 256 -1.07 -9.47 -9.16
CA ASN A 256 -1.13 -10.59 -10.11
C ASN A 256 -0.76 -11.97 -9.51
N GLY A 257 -1.14 -12.25 -8.26
CA GLY A 257 -0.86 -13.53 -7.58
C GLY A 257 0.54 -13.64 -6.98
N ARG A 258 1.26 -12.53 -6.84
CA ARG A 258 2.52 -12.41 -6.07
C ARG A 258 2.29 -11.43 -4.93
N ALA A 259 2.80 -11.74 -3.75
CA ALA A 259 2.69 -10.91 -2.56
C ALA A 259 4.06 -10.69 -1.93
N TYR A 260 4.25 -9.54 -1.33
CA TYR A 260 5.49 -9.10 -0.69
C TYR A 260 5.13 -8.39 0.60
N SER A 261 5.98 -8.52 1.61
CA SER A 261 5.79 -7.85 2.89
C SER A 261 7.13 -7.49 3.49
N VAL A 262 7.16 -6.36 4.19
CA VAL A 262 8.24 -6.02 5.12
C VAL A 262 7.63 -5.53 6.44
N SER A 263 8.28 -5.95 7.52
CA SER A 263 7.82 -5.76 8.89
C SER A 263 8.96 -5.20 9.74
N GLN A 264 8.65 -4.20 10.56
CA GLN A 264 9.56 -3.59 11.54
C GLN A 264 8.99 -3.73 12.96
N ASN A 265 9.82 -3.53 13.99
CA ASN A 265 9.35 -3.51 15.37
C ASN A 265 8.22 -2.49 15.60
N ALA A 266 7.13 -2.89 16.26
CA ALA A 266 6.03 -1.97 16.56
C ALA A 266 6.45 -0.86 17.55
N ASP A 267 7.43 -1.12 18.41
CA ASP A 267 7.93 -0.13 19.38
C ASP A 267 8.72 1.00 18.69
N THR A 268 9.08 0.87 17.40
CA THR A 268 9.72 1.94 16.60
C THR A 268 8.94 3.26 16.70
N LEU A 269 7.60 3.19 16.64
CA LEU A 269 6.72 4.34 16.83
C LEU A 269 5.51 4.10 17.74
N ASN A 270 5.24 2.87 18.21
CA ASN A 270 4.02 2.52 18.94
C ASN A 270 2.75 3.02 18.23
N ILE A 271 2.71 3.03 16.89
CA ILE A 271 1.67 3.78 16.13
C ILE A 271 0.27 3.22 16.39
N ASN A 272 0.19 1.92 16.72
CA ASN A 272 -1.00 1.21 17.15
C ASN A 272 -1.71 1.87 18.36
N ARG A 273 -1.04 2.74 19.12
CA ARG A 273 -1.60 3.50 20.25
C ARG A 273 -2.41 4.72 19.81
N ILE A 274 -2.15 5.25 18.62
CA ILE A 274 -2.72 6.51 18.13
C ILE A 274 -3.42 6.42 16.77
N TRP A 275 -3.22 5.34 16.00
CA TRP A 275 -3.76 5.23 14.64
C TRP A 275 -5.29 5.14 14.64
N ARG A 276 -5.95 6.19 14.15
CA ARG A 276 -7.42 6.36 14.08
C ARG A 276 -7.91 6.92 12.75
N ARG A 277 -6.97 7.30 11.88
CA ARG A 277 -7.25 7.84 10.56
C ARG A 277 -6.29 7.24 9.57
N SER A 278 -6.79 6.87 8.39
CA SER A 278 -5.95 6.34 7.32
C SER A 278 -6.26 7.03 6.00
N GLU A 279 -5.22 7.57 5.38
CA GLU A 279 -5.18 7.94 3.97
C GLU A 279 -4.74 6.72 3.16
N PHE A 280 -5.16 6.64 1.89
CA PHE A 280 -4.49 5.80 0.90
C PHE A 280 -4.70 6.38 -0.48
N ASN A 281 -3.61 6.59 -1.23
CA ASN A 281 -3.68 7.07 -2.61
C ASN A 281 -2.40 6.78 -3.40
N ILE A 282 -2.41 7.22 -4.67
CA ILE A 282 -1.27 7.31 -5.57
C ILE A 282 -0.75 8.75 -5.65
N PHE A 283 0.56 8.93 -5.51
CA PHE A 283 1.23 10.24 -5.53
C PHE A 283 2.56 10.15 -6.31
N GLY A 284 3.27 11.27 -6.50
CA GLY A 284 4.64 11.25 -7.03
C GLY A 284 5.63 10.44 -6.18
N ASN A 285 6.81 10.17 -6.73
CA ASN A 285 7.82 9.32 -6.08
C ASN A 285 8.81 10.15 -5.26
N GLY A 286 8.50 10.37 -3.97
CA GLY A 286 9.31 11.17 -3.05
C GLY A 286 9.12 12.68 -3.22
N SER A 287 9.70 13.47 -2.32
CA SER A 287 9.42 14.92 -2.25
C SER A 287 10.14 15.79 -3.29
N ASP A 288 11.18 15.28 -3.95
CA ASP A 288 11.88 16.02 -5.01
C ASP A 288 11.22 15.80 -6.39
N HIS A 289 10.39 14.74 -6.51
CA HIS A 289 9.48 14.48 -7.63
C HIS A 289 8.05 14.26 -7.14
N PRO A 290 7.42 15.29 -6.52
CA PRO A 290 6.20 15.11 -5.74
C PRO A 290 4.97 14.85 -6.61
N LEU A 291 4.95 15.23 -7.89
CA LEU A 291 3.78 15.13 -8.76
C LEU A 291 3.87 13.94 -9.73
N VAL A 292 2.87 13.04 -9.70
CA VAL A 292 2.63 12.06 -10.77
C VAL A 292 1.56 12.56 -11.75
N LEU A 293 1.79 12.35 -13.07
CA LEU A 293 0.92 12.80 -14.15
C LEU A 293 0.15 11.65 -14.81
N PHE A 294 -1.17 11.66 -14.63
CA PHE A 294 -2.13 10.94 -15.43
C PHE A 294 -2.47 11.72 -16.71
N ASN A 295 -2.63 11.02 -17.84
CA ASN A 295 -3.16 11.61 -19.07
C ASN A 295 -4.61 12.08 -18.88
N SER A 296 -5.04 13.10 -19.62
CA SER A 296 -6.43 13.58 -19.62
C SER A 296 -7.43 12.47 -19.96
N GLY A 297 -8.62 12.52 -19.36
CA GLY A 297 -9.63 11.49 -19.44
C GLY A 297 -9.38 10.30 -18.51
N SER A 298 -8.41 10.40 -17.59
CA SER A 298 -8.17 9.37 -16.58
C SER A 298 -9.26 9.42 -15.52
N HIS A 299 -9.74 8.24 -15.10
CA HIS A 299 -10.65 8.09 -13.97
C HIS A 299 -10.15 6.97 -13.06
N VAL A 300 -9.98 7.30 -11.79
CA VAL A 300 -9.59 6.36 -10.74
C VAL A 300 -10.69 6.34 -9.68
N THR A 301 -11.00 5.17 -9.15
CA THR A 301 -11.80 5.00 -7.93
C THR A 301 -10.88 4.46 -6.85
N VAL A 302 -10.79 5.16 -5.73
CA VAL A 302 -9.97 4.79 -4.58
C VAL A 302 -10.86 4.21 -3.50
N ASN A 303 -10.44 3.10 -2.89
CA ASN A 303 -11.11 2.51 -1.73
C ASN A 303 -10.11 2.30 -0.59
N VAL A 304 -10.48 2.82 0.59
CA VAL A 304 -9.70 2.74 1.83
C VAL A 304 -10.53 1.98 2.86
N ALA A 305 -10.29 0.68 2.97
CA ALA A 305 -10.95 -0.19 3.93
C ALA A 305 -10.15 -0.27 5.24
N VAL A 306 -10.84 -0.21 6.38
CA VAL A 306 -10.24 -0.14 7.71
C VAL A 306 -10.76 -1.24 8.62
N LYS A 307 -9.90 -1.80 9.46
CA LYS A 307 -10.25 -2.75 10.52
C LYS A 307 -10.02 -2.08 11.87
N ASP A 308 -11.08 -1.58 12.49
CA ASP A 308 -11.05 -0.94 13.82
C ASP A 308 -11.69 -1.80 14.92
N GLY A 309 -11.97 -3.06 14.61
CA GLY A 309 -12.71 -3.98 15.49
C GLY A 309 -14.24 -3.83 15.43
N THR A 310 -14.78 -2.94 14.59
CA THR A 310 -16.22 -2.72 14.44
C THR A 310 -16.71 -2.92 13.01
N SER A 311 -18.02 -2.96 12.81
CA SER A 311 -18.69 -2.95 11.50
C SER A 311 -19.27 -1.58 11.13
N ASN A 312 -18.89 -0.52 11.85
CA ASN A 312 -19.41 0.83 11.62
C ASN A 312 -18.74 1.44 10.39
N ALA A 313 -19.50 2.19 9.59
CA ALA A 313 -18.90 2.98 8.51
C ALA A 313 -17.88 3.99 9.10
N PRO A 314 -16.65 4.08 8.55
CA PRO A 314 -15.74 5.17 8.88
C PRO A 314 -16.32 6.51 8.42
N ARG A 315 -15.73 7.62 8.85
CA ARG A 315 -16.06 8.94 8.34
C ARG A 315 -15.17 9.27 7.15
N CYS A 316 -15.76 9.79 6.07
CA CYS A 316 -15.03 10.60 5.10
C CYS A 316 -14.61 11.91 5.79
N LEU A 317 -13.31 12.07 6.06
CA LEU A 317 -12.71 13.36 6.42
C LEU A 317 -12.05 13.90 5.14
N GLY A 318 -12.25 15.17 4.79
CA GLY A 318 -11.71 15.76 3.56
C GLY A 318 -12.63 16.81 2.94
N PRO A 319 -12.30 17.36 1.76
CA PRO A 319 -11.16 16.97 0.91
C PRO A 319 -9.80 17.48 1.41
N ASN A 320 -9.73 18.36 2.42
CA ASN A 320 -8.46 18.93 2.90
C ASN A 320 -8.02 18.23 4.21
N ALA A 321 -7.91 16.90 4.18
CA ALA A 321 -7.59 16.08 5.36
C ALA A 321 -6.36 15.16 5.18
N GLY A 322 -5.70 15.23 4.03
CA GLY A 322 -4.60 14.36 3.65
C GLY A 322 -3.36 14.52 4.54
N TYR A 323 -2.50 13.50 4.51
CA TYR A 323 -1.26 13.43 5.25
C TYR A 323 -0.03 13.31 4.35
N SER A 324 -0.17 13.35 3.02
CA SER A 324 0.95 13.37 2.07
C SER A 324 1.35 14.79 1.65
N ALA A 325 2.65 14.99 1.36
CA ALA A 325 3.16 16.16 0.65
C ALA A 325 3.26 15.95 -0.86
N GLN A 326 3.30 14.70 -1.33
CA GLN A 326 3.28 14.37 -2.74
C GLN A 326 1.86 14.49 -3.30
N GLU A 327 1.74 14.60 -4.62
CA GLU A 327 0.53 14.97 -5.37
C GLU A 327 0.32 14.06 -6.59
N ASN A 328 -0.92 14.00 -7.08
CA ASN A 328 -1.26 13.52 -8.42
C ASN A 328 -2.18 14.53 -9.12
N ASN A 329 -2.15 14.62 -10.46
CA ASN A 329 -2.92 15.63 -11.21
C ASN A 329 -4.42 15.31 -11.41
N LEU A 330 -5.04 14.50 -10.56
CA LEU A 330 -6.46 14.18 -10.61
C LEU A 330 -7.24 15.07 -9.62
N THR A 331 -8.48 15.40 -9.98
CA THR A 331 -9.40 16.18 -9.13
C THR A 331 -10.28 15.25 -8.30
N LEU A 332 -10.34 15.49 -6.99
CA LEU A 332 -11.17 14.71 -6.05
C LEU A 332 -12.68 14.85 -6.34
N GLY A 333 -13.35 13.71 -6.44
CA GLY A 333 -14.81 13.57 -6.52
C GLY A 333 -15.48 13.43 -5.14
N LYS A 334 -16.66 12.81 -5.10
CA LYS A 334 -17.42 12.64 -3.86
C LYS A 334 -16.95 11.43 -3.06
N CYS A 335 -16.56 11.65 -1.81
CA CYS A 335 -16.35 10.55 -0.86
C CYS A 335 -17.67 9.98 -0.32
N THR A 336 -17.71 8.66 -0.17
CA THR A 336 -18.80 7.87 0.41
C THR A 336 -18.24 6.91 1.43
N ALA A 337 -19.01 6.58 2.47
CA ALA A 337 -18.61 5.65 3.51
C ALA A 337 -19.57 4.46 3.62
N SER A 338 -19.03 3.27 3.84
CA SER A 338 -19.77 2.01 3.97
C SER A 338 -19.32 1.25 5.22
N GLY A 339 -20.26 0.63 5.92
CA GLY A 339 -19.98 -0.27 7.04
C GLY A 339 -20.06 -1.74 6.63
N GLY A 340 -20.29 -2.62 7.60
CA GLY A 340 -20.45 -4.06 7.39
C GLY A 340 -19.15 -4.84 7.64
N ALA A 341 -18.94 -5.92 6.89
CA ALA A 341 -17.82 -6.85 7.09
C ALA A 341 -16.45 -6.31 6.64
N SER A 342 -16.43 -5.21 5.87
CA SER A 342 -15.20 -4.50 5.50
C SER A 342 -15.52 -3.00 5.41
N PRO A 343 -15.57 -2.30 6.56
CA PRO A 343 -15.88 -0.88 6.56
C PRO A 343 -14.84 -0.08 5.78
N SER A 344 -15.29 0.86 4.96
CA SER A 344 -14.41 1.61 4.06
C SER A 344 -14.95 2.99 3.72
N ILE A 345 -14.06 3.86 3.25
CA ILE A 345 -14.46 4.98 2.38
C ILE A 345 -14.13 4.66 0.92
N THR A 346 -14.87 5.26 0.00
CA THR A 346 -14.64 5.19 -1.45
C THR A 346 -14.88 6.57 -2.06
N PHE A 347 -13.96 7.01 -2.91
CA PHE A 347 -14.05 8.26 -3.67
C PHE A 347 -13.52 8.06 -5.10
N THR A 348 -13.80 9.01 -5.99
CA THR A 348 -13.31 9.01 -7.37
C THR A 348 -12.33 10.16 -7.58
N GLU A 349 -11.47 10.04 -8.58
CA GLU A 349 -10.53 11.07 -9.02
C GLU A 349 -10.51 11.12 -10.56
N SER A 350 -10.40 12.31 -11.17
CA SER A 350 -10.36 12.44 -12.65
C SER A 350 -9.77 13.75 -13.18
N ASN A 351 -9.37 13.78 -14.46
CA ASN A 351 -8.85 14.96 -15.18
C ASN A 351 -9.18 15.00 -16.70
#